data_AF-A0A925CTS9-F1
#
_entry.id   AF-A0A925CTS9-F1
#
_cell.length_a   1.000
_cell.length_b   1.000
_cell.length_c   1.000
_cell.angle_alpha   90.00
_cell.angle_beta   90.00
_cell.angle_gamma   90.00
#
_symmetry.space_group_name_H-M   'P 1'
#
loop_
_entity.id
_entity.type
_entity.pdbx_description
1 polymer ?
#
loop_
_entity_poly.entity_id
_entity_poly.type
_entity_poly.pdbx_seq_one_letter_code
_entity_poly.pdbx_strand_id
1 'polypeptide(L)'
;MPPKRPEPWTPSAEQMALWPSESGNTINGVGEGAHRQPSPVYWHAPDATPHGKLQLWFYNRITPFVQVAREERMRANEERVAPVADTRVEHTAAEWTTLV
;
A
#
# COMPACT_ATOMS: atom_id res chain seq x y z
N MET A 1 -26.02 2.95 -29.43
CA MET A 1 -24.93 1.99 -29.65
C MET A 1 -24.73 1.20 -28.37
N PRO A 2 -24.61 -0.14 -28.40
CA PRO A 2 -24.25 -0.87 -27.19
C PRO A 2 -22.84 -0.46 -26.73
N PRO A 3 -22.56 -0.46 -25.40
CA PRO A 3 -21.24 -0.13 -24.91
C PRO A 3 -20.21 -1.13 -25.47
N LYS A 4 -19.11 -0.61 -26.02
CA LYS A 4 -17.99 -1.44 -26.48
C LYS A 4 -17.47 -2.22 -25.27
N ARG A 5 -17.39 -3.56 -25.39
CA ARG A 5 -16.76 -4.36 -24.34
C ARG A 5 -15.29 -3.91 -24.21
N PRO A 6 -14.79 -3.65 -22.99
CA PRO A 6 -13.39 -3.34 -22.83
C PRO A 6 -12.56 -4.51 -23.34
N GLU A 7 -11.48 -4.19 -24.06
CA GLU A 7 -10.51 -5.20 -24.48
C GLU A 7 -9.97 -5.93 -23.24
N PRO A 8 -9.66 -7.24 -23.34
CA PRO A 8 -9.01 -7.97 -22.25
C PRO A 8 -7.73 -7.26 -21.82
N TRP A 9 -7.62 -6.98 -20.53
CA TRP A 9 -6.41 -6.37 -19.99
C TRP A 9 -5.23 -7.33 -20.11
N THR A 10 -4.09 -6.83 -20.60
CA THR A 10 -2.84 -7.58 -20.71
C THR A 10 -1.76 -6.86 -19.88
N PRO A 11 -1.05 -7.57 -18.97
CA PRO A 11 0.00 -6.95 -18.17
C PRO A 11 1.20 -6.52 -19.02
N SER A 12 1.96 -5.54 -18.52
CA SER A 12 3.22 -5.14 -19.14
C SER A 12 4.24 -6.29 -19.10
N ALA A 13 4.77 -6.68 -20.25
CA ALA A 13 5.80 -7.72 -20.32
C ALA A 13 7.06 -7.35 -19.53
N GLU A 14 7.44 -6.07 -19.55
CA GLU A 14 8.56 -5.52 -18.78
C GLU A 14 8.35 -5.68 -17.26
N GLN A 15 7.11 -5.44 -16.80
CA GLN A 15 6.73 -5.62 -15.41
C GLN A 15 6.76 -7.11 -15.02
N MET A 16 6.16 -7.96 -15.85
CA MET A 16 6.06 -9.40 -15.58
C MET A 16 7.44 -10.08 -15.57
N ALA A 17 8.42 -9.58 -16.32
CA ALA A 17 9.79 -10.07 -16.28
C ALA A 17 10.49 -9.86 -14.92
N LEU A 18 9.98 -8.96 -14.08
CA LEU A 18 10.50 -8.66 -12.75
C LEU A 18 9.75 -9.38 -11.63
N TRP A 19 8.69 -10.12 -11.97
CA TRP A 19 7.89 -10.85 -11.00
C TRP A 19 8.69 -12.01 -10.41
N PRO A 20 8.81 -12.13 -9.07
CA PRO A 20 9.53 -13.25 -8.48
C PRO A 20 8.74 -14.56 -8.62
N SER A 21 9.41 -15.69 -8.47
CA SER A 21 8.74 -17.00 -8.39
C SER A 21 7.92 -17.16 -7.11
N GLU A 22 8.27 -16.43 -6.04
CA GLU A 22 7.56 -16.47 -4.77
C GLU A 22 6.29 -15.62 -4.79
N SER A 23 5.17 -16.20 -4.39
CA SER A 23 3.89 -15.50 -4.28
C SER A 23 3.86 -14.58 -3.07
N GLY A 24 3.25 -13.40 -3.21
CA GLY A 24 2.93 -12.54 -2.08
C GLY A 24 2.06 -13.23 -1.01
N ASN A 25 1.22 -14.19 -1.40
CA ASN A 25 0.42 -14.97 -0.44
C ASN A 25 1.29 -15.83 0.48
N THR A 26 2.40 -16.37 -0.05
CA THR A 26 3.39 -17.10 0.74
C THR A 26 4.05 -16.16 1.75
N ILE A 27 4.48 -14.98 1.31
CA ILE A 27 5.10 -13.97 2.19
C ILE A 27 4.11 -13.53 3.30
N ASN A 28 2.86 -13.32 2.93
CA ASN A 28 1.78 -12.90 3.84
C ASN A 28 1.32 -14.01 4.81
N GLY A 29 1.77 -15.26 4.62
CA GLY A 29 1.41 -16.40 5.46
C GLY A 29 -0.01 -16.92 5.22
N VAL A 30 -0.54 -16.75 4.02
CA VAL A 30 -1.86 -17.30 3.67
C VAL A 30 -1.83 -18.83 3.79
N GLY A 31 -2.65 -19.37 4.68
CA GLY A 31 -2.78 -20.81 4.91
C GLY A 31 -1.82 -21.38 5.96
N GLU A 32 -1.00 -20.55 6.60
CA GLU A 32 -0.16 -20.99 7.71
C GLU A 32 -0.97 -21.20 9.00
N GLY A 33 -0.71 -22.30 9.70
CA GLY A 33 -1.32 -22.60 11.01
C GLY A 33 -0.40 -22.38 12.20
N ALA A 34 0.90 -22.20 11.96
CA ALA A 34 1.91 -21.98 12.99
C ALA A 34 2.16 -20.49 13.18
N HIS A 35 2.40 -20.08 14.43
CA HIS A 35 2.84 -18.73 14.71
C HIS A 35 4.28 -18.51 14.23
N ARG A 36 4.52 -17.40 13.54
CA ARG A 36 5.87 -16.94 13.16
C ARG A 36 5.94 -15.42 13.21
N GLN A 37 7.17 -14.91 13.19
CA GLN A 37 7.41 -13.48 12.98
C GLN A 37 6.95 -13.06 11.58
N PRO A 38 6.41 -11.83 11.43
CA PRO A 38 6.00 -11.30 10.14
C PRO A 38 7.22 -11.14 9.22
N SER A 39 7.02 -11.42 7.94
CA SER A 39 8.01 -11.16 6.90
C SER A 39 7.79 -9.76 6.30
N PRO A 40 8.85 -9.09 5.80
CA PRO A 40 8.68 -7.85 5.05
C PRO A 40 7.82 -8.06 3.80
N VAL A 41 6.71 -7.32 3.73
CA VAL A 41 5.78 -7.32 2.59
C VAL A 41 6.13 -6.22 1.57
N TYR A 42 5.50 -6.26 0.40
CA TYR A 42 5.84 -5.49 -0.82
C TYR A 42 6.27 -4.01 -0.65
N TRP A 43 5.73 -3.28 0.33
CA TRP A 43 6.06 -1.86 0.56
C TRP A 43 7.19 -1.59 1.56
N HIS A 44 7.87 -2.63 2.05
CA HIS A 44 9.11 -2.50 2.83
C HIS A 44 10.28 -2.08 1.94
N ALA A 45 11.49 -2.01 2.53
CA ALA A 45 12.71 -1.77 1.78
C ALA A 45 12.83 -2.77 0.61
N PRO A 46 13.21 -2.33 -0.61
CA PRO A 46 13.21 -3.21 -1.78
C PRO A 46 14.09 -4.45 -1.63
N ASP A 47 15.19 -4.37 -0.90
CA ASP A 47 16.08 -5.50 -0.63
C ASP A 47 15.55 -6.47 0.45
N ALA A 48 14.48 -6.10 1.16
CA ALA A 48 13.86 -6.93 2.20
C ALA A 48 12.80 -7.91 1.67
N THR A 49 12.44 -7.83 0.38
CA THR A 49 11.40 -8.68 -0.22
C THR A 49 11.80 -9.19 -1.61
N PRO A 50 11.44 -10.43 -2.00
CA PRO A 50 11.67 -10.95 -3.35
C PRO A 50 11.11 -10.05 -4.47
N HIS A 51 10.12 -9.23 -4.14
CA HIS A 51 9.47 -8.30 -5.08
C HIS A 51 10.24 -6.99 -5.29
N GLY A 52 11.42 -6.82 -4.68
CA GLY A 52 12.19 -5.57 -4.72
C GLY A 52 12.44 -5.00 -6.10
N LYS A 53 12.80 -5.84 -7.07
CA LYS A 53 13.04 -5.40 -8.46
C LYS A 53 11.77 -4.82 -9.09
N LEU A 54 10.63 -5.48 -8.86
CA LEU A 54 9.32 -5.04 -9.34
C LEU A 54 8.89 -3.72 -8.66
N GLN A 55 9.16 -3.58 -7.35
CA GLN A 55 8.91 -2.35 -6.59
C GLN A 55 9.74 -1.17 -7.11
N LEU A 56 11.04 -1.39 -7.34
CA LEU A 56 11.93 -0.38 -7.93
C LEU A 56 11.49 0.02 -9.35
N TRP A 57 11.06 -0.94 -10.16
CA TRP A 57 10.49 -0.65 -11.47
C TRP A 57 9.25 0.24 -11.34
N PHE A 58 8.32 -0.10 -10.46
CA PHE A 58 7.12 0.70 -10.20
C PHE A 58 7.46 2.13 -9.76
N TYR A 59 8.42 2.31 -8.85
CA TYR A 59 8.83 3.64 -8.38
C TYR A 59 9.37 4.55 -9.48
N ASN A 60 9.91 3.98 -10.55
CA ASN A 60 10.42 4.72 -11.70
C ASN A 60 9.34 5.04 -12.75
N ARG A 61 8.11 4.48 -12.64
CA ARG A 61 6.99 4.78 -13.57
C ARG A 61 6.24 6.04 -13.15
N ILE A 62 6.91 7.17 -13.29
CA ILE A 62 6.36 8.49 -13.00
C ILE A 62 5.53 8.98 -14.19
N THR A 63 4.25 9.20 -13.96
CA THR A 63 3.37 9.92 -14.88
C THR A 63 2.98 11.28 -14.29
N PRO A 64 2.45 12.23 -15.08
CA PRO A 64 1.93 13.49 -14.53
C PRO A 64 0.89 13.27 -13.41
N PHE A 65 0.04 12.24 -13.54
CA PHE A 65 -0.94 11.88 -12.50
C PHE A 65 -0.26 11.44 -11.19
N VAL A 66 0.77 10.61 -11.29
CA VAL A 66 1.55 10.18 -10.11
C VAL A 66 2.24 11.37 -9.45
N GLN A 67 2.71 12.35 -10.22
CA GLN A 67 3.32 13.55 -9.65
C GLN A 67 2.32 14.39 -8.86
N VAL A 68 1.14 14.65 -9.41
CA VAL A 68 0.08 15.37 -8.69
C VAL A 68 -0.28 14.66 -7.38
N ALA A 69 -0.45 13.34 -7.41
CA ALA A 69 -0.73 12.56 -6.20
C ALA A 69 0.41 12.61 -5.17
N ARG A 70 1.67 12.69 -5.62
CA ARG A 70 2.83 12.86 -4.72
C ARG A 70 2.85 14.25 -4.08
N GLU A 71 2.54 15.30 -4.84
CA GLU A 71 2.42 16.66 -4.30
C GLU A 71 1.30 16.76 -3.27
N GLU A 72 0.14 16.15 -3.52
CA GLU A 72 -0.96 16.05 -2.56
C GLU A 72 -0.52 15.37 -1.26
N ARG A 73 0.17 14.23 -1.37
CA ARG A 73 0.71 13.52 -0.20
C ARG A 73 1.72 14.35 0.56
N MET A 74 2.60 15.07 -0.14
CA MET A 74 3.59 15.96 0.50
C MET A 74 2.90 17.06 1.31
N ARG A 75 1.88 17.72 0.73
CA ARG A 75 1.08 18.72 1.47
C ARG A 75 0.48 18.14 2.75
N ALA A 76 -0.11 16.95 2.69
CA ALA A 76 -0.68 16.29 3.87
C ALA A 76 0.37 15.90 4.92
N ASN A 77 1.56 15.48 4.49
CA ASN A 77 2.66 15.13 5.40
C ASN A 77 3.30 16.36 6.07
N GLU A 78 3.31 17.49 5.39
CA GLU A 78 3.83 18.77 5.89
C GLU A 78 2.83 19.49 6.81
N GLU A 79 1.57 19.06 6.78
CA GLU A 79 0.54 19.62 7.64
C GLU A 79 0.86 19.37 9.12
N ARG A 80 0.73 20.43 9.92
CA ARG A 80 1.02 20.35 11.35
C ARG A 80 -0.06 19.50 12.01
N VAL A 81 0.34 18.33 12.51
CA VAL A 81 -0.50 17.51 13.37
C VAL A 81 -0.85 18.32 14.62
N ALA A 82 -2.11 18.25 15.05
CA ALA A 82 -2.54 18.85 16.31
C ALA A 82 -1.64 18.37 17.46
N PRO A 83 -1.34 19.24 18.45
CA PRO A 83 -0.59 18.80 19.61
C PRO A 83 -1.32 17.64 20.29
N VAL A 84 -0.56 16.74 20.90
CA VAL A 84 -1.13 15.72 21.78
C VAL A 84 -1.89 16.45 22.89
N ALA A 85 -3.11 16.01 23.18
CA ALA A 85 -3.92 16.62 24.22
C ALA A 85 -3.24 16.45 25.59
N ASP A 86 -3.24 17.51 26.41
CA ASP A 86 -2.63 17.50 27.73
C ASP A 86 -3.33 16.54 28.71
N THR A 87 -4.61 16.25 28.45
CA THR A 87 -5.44 15.37 29.28
C THR A 87 -5.93 14.19 28.48
N ARG A 88 -5.67 12.97 28.98
CA ARG A 88 -6.29 11.74 28.48
C ARG A 88 -7.76 11.72 28.88
N VAL A 89 -8.64 11.60 27.91
CA VAL A 89 -10.08 11.42 28.13
C VAL A 89 -10.43 9.96 27.89
N GLU A 90 -11.15 9.35 28.83
CA GLU A 90 -11.72 8.03 28.66
C GLU A 90 -13.24 8.16 28.55
N HIS A 91 -13.79 7.50 27.54
CA HIS A 91 -15.22 7.35 27.35
C HIS A 91 -15.56 5.87 27.22
N THR A 92 -16.75 5.53 27.66
CA THR A 92 -17.38 4.24 27.36
C THR A 92 -17.66 4.11 25.86
N ALA A 93 -17.85 2.89 25.37
CA ALA A 93 -18.20 2.65 23.96
C ALA A 93 -19.47 3.41 23.53
N ALA A 94 -20.46 3.53 24.43
CA ALA A 94 -21.69 4.28 24.17
C ALA A 94 -21.42 5.79 23.99
N GLU A 95 -20.60 6.38 24.85
CA GLU A 95 -20.25 7.80 24.79
C GLU A 95 -19.44 8.15 23.52
N TRP A 96 -18.47 7.30 23.13
CA TRP A 96 -17.73 7.48 21.87
C TRP A 96 -18.62 7.53 20.63
N THR A 97 -19.73 6.78 20.64
CA THR A 97 -20.65 6.71 19.51
C THR A 97 -21.48 8.00 19.35
N THR A 98 -21.54 8.85 20.38
CA THR A 98 -22.31 10.10 20.39
C THR A 98 -21.48 11.37 20.09
N LEU A 99 -20.15 11.25 19.98
CA LEU A 99 -19.23 12.39 19.83
C LEU A 99 -18.90 12.76 18.36
N VAL A 100 -19.71 12.32 17.40
CA VAL A 100 -19.51 12.56 15.95
C VAL A 100 -20.00 13.93 15.52
#